data_AF-A0A7Y1XZN7-F1
#
_entry.id   AF-A0A7Y1XZN7-F1
#
_cell.length_a   1.000
_cell.length_b   1.000
_cell.length_c   1.000
_cell.angle_alpha   90.00
_cell.angle_beta   90.00
_cell.angle_gamma   90.00
#
_symmetry.space_group_name_H-M   'P 1'
#
loop_
_entity.id
_entity.type
_entity.pdbx_description
1 polymer ?
#
loop_
_entity_poly.entity_id
_entity_poly.type
_entity_poly.pdbx_seq_one_letter_code
_entity_poly.pdbx_strand_id
1 'polypeptide(L)'
;LDIARLDSQIAQGLDVLSVRAFYLCGPSEMIFSMKEHLEQKGVSTERIRFELFSAPAPGADDSEQKAEVPSSDGLVNTYILDGERFEVEVKDPDMTILDIGLDHGIDLPFACQGGVCCTCRAQVLEGEVDMRQNFSLSSSEVEEGFVLTCQSYPKGGSATLDYDA
;
A
#
# COMPACT_ATOMS: atom_id res chain seq x y z
N LEU A 1 11.58 -19.10 -11.23
CA LEU A 1 10.92 -19.69 -12.43
C LEU A 1 10.77 -18.57 -13.47
N ASP A 2 10.90 -18.89 -14.75
CA ASP A 2 10.74 -18.01 -15.95
C ASP A 2 11.83 -16.99 -16.35
N ILE A 3 12.81 -16.63 -15.50
CA ILE A 3 13.95 -15.77 -15.94
C ILE A 3 14.73 -16.41 -17.09
N ALA A 4 15.06 -17.70 -16.97
CA ALA A 4 15.79 -18.44 -18.00
C ALA A 4 15.05 -18.48 -19.35
N ARG A 5 13.71 -18.46 -19.31
CA ARG A 5 12.88 -18.43 -20.52
C ARG A 5 12.92 -17.05 -21.17
N LEU A 6 12.80 -15.98 -20.38
CA LEU A 6 12.96 -14.62 -20.88
C LEU A 6 14.36 -14.40 -21.47
N ASP A 7 15.42 -14.84 -20.80
CA ASP A 7 16.78 -14.75 -21.32
C ASP A 7 16.96 -15.54 -22.63
N SER A 8 16.29 -16.70 -22.77
CA SER A 8 16.28 -17.45 -24.03
C SER A 8 15.59 -16.66 -25.15
N GLN A 9 14.48 -15.96 -24.87
CA GLN A 9 13.81 -15.11 -25.85
C GLN A 9 14.65 -13.89 -26.23
N ILE A 10 15.35 -13.27 -25.27
CA ILE A 10 16.31 -12.20 -25.53
C ILE A 10 17.41 -12.70 -26.46
N ALA A 11 17.98 -13.88 -26.18
CA ALA A 11 18.99 -14.51 -27.04
C ALA A 11 18.46 -14.84 -28.45
N GLN A 12 17.15 -15.06 -28.60
CA GLN A 12 16.47 -15.26 -29.89
C GLN A 12 16.08 -13.93 -30.59
N GLY A 13 16.48 -12.78 -30.03
CA GLY A 13 16.31 -11.47 -30.65
C GLY A 13 15.17 -10.61 -30.10
N LEU A 14 14.54 -10.99 -28.97
CA LEU A 14 13.60 -10.12 -28.28
C LEU A 14 14.33 -8.90 -27.70
N ASP A 15 14.04 -7.72 -28.23
CA ASP A 15 14.46 -6.46 -27.62
C ASP A 15 13.47 -6.06 -26.51
N VAL A 16 13.87 -6.32 -25.27
CA VAL A 16 13.07 -5.99 -24.07
C VAL A 16 12.85 -4.49 -23.88
N LEU A 17 13.70 -3.62 -24.43
CA LEU A 17 13.54 -2.18 -24.33
C LEU A 17 12.49 -1.63 -25.31
N SER A 18 12.25 -2.36 -26.40
CA SER A 18 11.17 -2.08 -27.35
C SER A 18 9.78 -2.46 -26.81
N VAL A 19 9.71 -3.32 -25.78
CA VAL A 19 8.46 -3.74 -25.18
C VAL A 19 7.79 -2.57 -24.46
N ARG A 20 6.51 -2.34 -24.75
CA ARG A 20 5.73 -1.23 -24.19
C ARG A 20 5.45 -1.40 -22.69
N ALA A 21 5.09 -2.61 -22.27
CA ALA A 21 4.76 -2.92 -20.88
C ALA A 21 4.92 -4.41 -20.60
N PHE A 22 5.32 -4.72 -19.37
CA PHE A 22 5.37 -6.06 -18.79
C PHE A 22 4.28 -6.17 -17.72
N TYR A 23 3.55 -7.28 -17.72
CA TYR A 23 2.54 -7.59 -16.72
C TYR A 23 2.93 -8.89 -16.03
N LEU A 24 3.15 -8.83 -14.72
CA LEU A 24 3.61 -9.95 -13.91
C LEU A 24 2.51 -10.37 -12.95
N CYS A 25 2.13 -11.64 -13.00
CA CYS A 25 1.13 -12.23 -12.12
C CYS A 25 1.60 -13.63 -11.73
N GLY A 26 1.40 -14.02 -10.48
CA GLY A 26 1.87 -15.29 -9.94
C GLY A 26 2.39 -15.18 -8.50
N PRO A 27 3.18 -16.17 -8.04
CA PRO A 27 3.78 -16.13 -6.72
C PRO A 27 4.67 -14.90 -6.51
N SER A 28 4.64 -14.29 -5.33
CA SER A 28 5.35 -13.04 -5.04
C SER A 28 6.85 -13.12 -5.34
N GLU A 29 7.50 -14.24 -5.00
CA GLU A 29 8.93 -14.47 -5.31
C GLU A 29 9.20 -14.45 -6.83
N MET A 30 8.31 -15.04 -7.64
CA MET A 30 8.44 -15.01 -9.09
C MET A 30 8.26 -13.59 -9.64
N ILE A 31 7.28 -12.84 -9.13
CA ILE A 31 7.02 -11.46 -9.54
C ILE A 31 8.23 -10.58 -9.23
N PHE A 32 8.72 -10.61 -7.99
CA PHE A 32 9.82 -9.75 -7.57
C PHE A 32 11.15 -10.11 -8.25
N SER A 33 11.46 -11.40 -8.39
CA SER A 33 12.66 -11.82 -9.13
C SER A 33 12.61 -11.44 -10.61
N MET A 34 11.44 -11.54 -11.26
CA MET A 34 11.29 -11.12 -12.66
C MET A 34 11.35 -9.59 -12.80
N LYS A 35 10.71 -8.84 -11.89
CA LYS A 35 10.78 -7.37 -11.84
C LYS A 35 12.23 -6.91 -11.73
N GLU A 36 12.97 -7.44 -10.75
CA GLU A 36 14.38 -7.12 -10.55
C GLU A 36 15.21 -7.46 -11.81
N HIS A 37 14.98 -8.62 -12.42
CA HIS A 37 15.69 -9.00 -13.65
C HIS A 37 15.39 -8.05 -14.82
N LEU A 38 14.14 -7.62 -15.00
CA LEU A 38 13.78 -6.65 -16.05
C LEU A 38 14.43 -5.28 -15.81
N GLU A 39 14.48 -4.83 -14.55
CA GLU A 39 15.17 -3.60 -14.16
C GLU A 39 16.68 -3.69 -14.45
N GLN A 40 17.31 -4.82 -14.15
CA GLN A 40 18.72 -5.08 -14.47
C GLN A 40 18.99 -5.06 -16.00
N LYS A 41 17.99 -5.37 -16.83
CA LYS A 41 18.05 -5.22 -18.30
C LYS A 41 17.76 -3.80 -18.79
N GLY A 42 17.48 -2.85 -17.89
CA GLY A 42 17.24 -1.44 -18.22
C GLY A 42 15.78 -1.07 -18.49
N VAL A 43 14.82 -1.96 -18.19
CA VAL A 43 13.39 -1.65 -18.31
C VAL A 43 12.99 -0.71 -17.16
N SER A 44 12.35 0.42 -17.50
CA SER A 44 11.81 1.35 -16.49
C SER A 44 10.70 0.70 -15.67
N THR A 45 10.67 0.98 -14.36
CA THR A 45 9.67 0.48 -13.40
C THR A 45 8.24 0.84 -13.81
N GLU A 46 8.03 1.99 -14.45
CA GLU A 46 6.73 2.45 -14.97
C GLU A 46 6.15 1.52 -16.05
N ARG A 47 7.01 0.72 -16.70
CA ARG A 47 6.61 -0.27 -17.70
C ARG A 47 6.35 -1.64 -17.10
N ILE A 48 6.73 -1.88 -15.84
CA ILE A 48 6.56 -3.16 -15.16
C ILE A 48 5.38 -3.06 -14.20
N ARG A 49 4.29 -3.75 -14.53
CA ARG A 49 3.08 -3.80 -13.72
C ARG A 49 2.94 -5.19 -13.12
N PHE A 50 2.44 -5.28 -11.90
CA PHE A 50 2.22 -6.57 -11.26
C PHE A 50 0.96 -6.57 -10.40
N GLU A 51 0.44 -7.77 -10.16
CA GLU A 51 -0.69 -8.02 -9.28
C GLU A 51 -0.27 -9.04 -8.23
N LEU A 52 -0.49 -8.71 -6.94
CA LEU A 52 -0.24 -9.61 -5.83
C LEU A 52 -1.57 -10.14 -5.28
N PHE A 53 -1.73 -11.47 -5.24
CA PHE A 53 -2.88 -12.11 -4.60
C PHE A 53 -2.75 -12.27 -3.09
N SER A 54 -1.55 -12.07 -2.57
CA SER A 54 -1.27 -12.12 -1.14
C SER A 54 -0.13 -11.16 -0.84
N ALA A 55 -0.21 -10.53 0.32
CA ALA A 55 0.91 -9.75 0.83
C ALA A 55 2.14 -10.66 0.91
N PRO A 56 3.33 -10.17 0.51
CA PRO A 56 4.57 -10.88 0.81
C PRO A 56 4.65 -11.13 2.32
N ALA A 57 5.23 -12.26 2.73
CA ALA A 57 5.51 -12.47 4.15
C ALA A 57 6.29 -11.26 4.68
N PRO A 58 5.98 -10.73 5.88
CA PRO A 58 6.70 -9.60 6.44
C PRO A 58 8.20 -9.91 6.43
N GLY A 59 8.92 -9.20 5.56
CA GLY A 59 10.37 -9.23 5.50
C GLY A 59 10.92 -8.33 6.60
N ALA A 60 12.13 -8.64 7.08
CA ALA A 60 12.83 -8.01 8.20
C ALA A 60 13.15 -6.49 8.05
N ASP A 61 12.45 -5.79 7.17
CA ASP A 61 12.47 -4.33 7.03
C ASP A 61 11.16 -3.70 7.56
N ASP A 62 10.49 -4.39 8.50
CA ASP A 62 9.82 -3.73 9.62
C ASP A 62 10.91 -3.01 10.43
N SER A 63 11.53 -1.98 9.84
CA SER A 63 12.14 -0.97 10.67
C SER A 63 10.98 -0.40 11.48
N GLU A 64 10.90 -0.84 12.73
CA GLU A 64 10.13 -0.23 13.80
C GLU A 64 10.60 1.23 13.92
N GLN A 65 10.26 2.07 12.94
CA GLN A 65 10.29 3.49 13.10
C GLN A 65 9.07 3.81 13.94
N LYS A 66 9.20 3.53 15.25
CA LYS A 66 8.44 4.22 16.27
C LYS A 66 8.79 5.70 16.11
N ALA A 67 8.02 6.39 15.29
CA ALA A 67 7.92 7.83 15.41
C ALA A 67 7.61 8.12 16.89
N GLU A 68 8.30 9.09 17.48
CA GLU A 68 7.98 9.56 18.83
C GLU A 68 6.52 10.03 18.82
N VAL A 69 5.61 9.16 19.25
CA VAL A 69 4.20 9.51 19.27
C VAL A 69 3.99 10.47 20.43
N PRO A 70 3.44 11.68 20.21
CA PRO A 70 2.93 12.47 21.32
C PRO A 70 1.89 11.63 22.06
N SER A 71 1.77 11.82 23.37
CA SER A 71 0.75 11.16 24.20
C SER A 71 -0.59 11.04 23.46
N SER A 72 -1.19 9.84 23.46
CA SER A 72 -2.49 9.57 22.81
C SER A 72 -3.66 10.40 23.38
N ASP A 73 -3.44 11.09 24.50
CA ASP A 73 -4.41 11.98 25.14
C ASP A 73 -4.95 13.02 24.15
N GLY A 74 -6.21 12.82 23.73
CA GLY A 74 -6.98 13.77 22.92
C GLY A 74 -6.83 13.60 21.40
N LEU A 75 -6.19 12.53 20.91
CA LEU A 75 -6.16 12.24 19.48
C LEU A 75 -7.52 11.69 19.00
N VAL A 76 -8.03 12.26 17.91
CA VAL A 76 -9.32 11.88 17.30
C VAL A 76 -9.16 11.68 15.81
N ASN A 77 -9.50 10.49 15.30
CA ASN A 77 -9.62 10.26 13.87
C ASN A 77 -11.07 10.49 13.43
N THR A 78 -11.24 11.11 12.26
CA THR A 78 -12.54 11.28 11.62
C THR A 78 -12.61 10.39 10.39
N TYR A 79 -13.67 9.60 10.26
CA TYR A 79 -13.95 8.76 9.10
C TYR A 79 -15.17 9.31 8.37
N ILE A 80 -15.06 9.50 7.05
CA ILE A 80 -16.17 9.83 6.16
C ILE A 80 -16.47 8.58 5.34
N LEU A 81 -17.69 8.06 5.45
CA LEU A 81 -18.16 6.88 4.73
C LEU A 81 -19.66 7.02 4.46
N ASP A 82 -20.07 6.81 3.22
CA ASP A 82 -21.47 6.95 2.76
C ASP A 82 -22.07 8.33 3.11
N GLY A 83 -21.23 9.38 3.10
CA GLY A 83 -21.59 10.75 3.48
C GLY A 83 -21.77 10.99 4.99
N GLU A 84 -21.60 9.98 5.84
CA GLU A 84 -21.63 10.11 7.29
C GLU A 84 -20.24 10.39 7.87
N ARG A 85 -20.19 11.10 9.00
CA ARG A 85 -18.95 11.44 9.71
C ARG A 85 -18.91 10.73 11.06
N PHE A 86 -17.84 9.99 11.31
CA PHE A 86 -17.59 9.29 12.56
C PHE A 86 -16.31 9.80 13.20
N GLU A 87 -16.41 10.35 14.41
CA GLU A 87 -15.25 10.79 15.19
C GLU A 87 -14.91 9.73 16.25
N VAL A 88 -13.64 9.33 16.29
CA VAL A 88 -13.16 8.22 17.08
C VAL A 88 -11.90 8.61 17.84
N GLU A 89 -11.90 8.39 19.15
CA GLU A 89 -10.71 8.56 19.98
C GLU A 89 -9.67 7.47 19.67
N VAL A 90 -8.44 7.92 19.40
CA VAL A 90 -7.27 7.06 19.18
C VAL A 90 -6.69 6.68 20.54
N LYS A 91 -7.06 5.49 21.03
CA LYS A 91 -6.57 4.96 22.32
C LYS A 91 -5.14 4.44 22.22
N ASP A 92 -4.83 3.82 21.09
CA ASP A 92 -3.52 3.22 20.80
C ASP A 92 -3.04 3.68 19.41
N PRO A 93 -2.01 4.54 19.34
CA PRO A 93 -1.47 5.02 18.07
C PRO A 93 -0.59 3.98 17.37
N ASP A 94 -0.26 2.86 18.02
CA ASP A 94 0.42 1.72 17.39
C ASP A 94 -0.56 0.83 16.60
N MET A 95 -1.87 1.16 16.57
CA MET A 95 -2.89 0.50 15.73
C MET A 95 -3.03 1.16 14.36
N THR A 96 -3.43 0.38 13.35
CA THR A 96 -3.69 0.93 12.02
C THR A 96 -4.93 1.84 12.04
N ILE A 97 -4.99 2.79 11.11
CA ILE A 97 -6.15 3.66 10.89
C ILE A 97 -7.41 2.81 10.66
N LEU A 98 -7.32 1.69 9.93
CA LEU A 98 -8.43 0.77 9.77
C LEU A 98 -8.86 0.16 11.12
N ASP A 99 -7.93 -0.42 11.88
CA ASP A 99 -8.26 -1.13 13.12
C ASP A 99 -8.87 -0.20 14.17
N ILE A 100 -8.38 1.05 14.26
CA ILE A 100 -8.96 2.06 15.14
C ILE A 100 -10.44 2.31 14.82
N GLY A 101 -10.82 2.40 13.55
CA GLY A 101 -12.21 2.61 13.15
C GLY A 101 -13.09 1.36 13.39
N LEU A 102 -12.58 0.18 13.06
CA LEU A 102 -13.27 -1.10 13.28
C LEU A 102 -13.53 -1.37 14.77
N ASP A 103 -12.57 -1.04 15.65
CA ASP A 103 -12.70 -1.20 17.10
C ASP A 103 -13.82 -0.35 17.71
N HIS A 104 -14.17 0.76 17.06
CA HIS A 104 -15.31 1.61 17.44
C HIS A 104 -16.60 1.24 16.71
N GLY A 105 -16.61 0.13 15.97
CA GLY A 105 -17.79 -0.43 15.33
C GLY A 105 -18.19 0.23 14.01
N ILE A 106 -17.29 0.99 13.39
CA ILE A 106 -17.51 1.54 12.05
C ILE A 106 -17.28 0.42 11.04
N ASP A 107 -18.23 0.18 10.12
CA ASP A 107 -18.13 -0.86 9.08
C ASP A 107 -17.28 -0.39 7.89
N LEU A 108 -16.01 -0.09 8.16
CA LEU A 108 -15.06 0.37 7.16
C LEU A 108 -14.79 -0.75 6.12
N PRO A 109 -14.67 -0.43 4.83
CA PRO A 109 -14.41 -1.44 3.81
C PRO A 109 -12.98 -2.00 3.92
N PHE A 110 -12.84 -3.32 4.02
CA PHE A 110 -11.54 -4.01 3.99
C PHE A 110 -11.63 -5.42 3.40
N ALA A 111 -10.49 -6.00 3.00
CA ALA A 111 -10.41 -7.38 2.53
C ALA A 111 -9.08 -8.08 2.88
N CYS A 112 -7.94 -7.61 2.35
CA CYS A 112 -6.66 -8.32 2.48
C CYS A 112 -5.84 -7.98 3.74
N GLN A 113 -6.03 -6.79 4.31
CA GLN A 113 -5.23 -6.22 5.41
C GLN A 113 -3.69 -6.30 5.22
N GLY A 114 -3.22 -6.39 3.97
CA GLY A 114 -1.79 -6.50 3.65
C GLY A 114 -1.36 -5.62 2.49
N GLY A 115 -2.12 -4.55 2.21
CA GLY A 115 -1.71 -3.53 1.24
C GLY A 115 -1.76 -3.94 -0.23
N VAL A 116 -2.51 -5.00 -0.60
CA VAL A 116 -2.54 -5.54 -1.98
C VAL A 116 -3.88 -5.39 -2.74
N CYS A 117 -4.99 -5.09 -2.05
CA CYS A 117 -6.35 -5.15 -2.66
C CYS A 117 -7.07 -3.82 -2.91
N CYS A 118 -6.56 -2.69 -2.40
CA CYS A 118 -7.22 -1.37 -2.43
C CYS A 118 -8.60 -1.24 -1.75
N THR A 119 -9.19 -2.27 -1.13
CA THR A 119 -10.53 -2.16 -0.52
C THR A 119 -10.60 -1.11 0.61
N CYS A 120 -9.51 -0.95 1.37
CA CYS A 120 -9.39 0.03 2.45
C CYS A 120 -8.81 1.38 2.00
N ARG A 121 -8.89 1.69 0.70
CA ARG A 121 -8.37 2.95 0.16
C ARG A 121 -9.22 4.11 0.69
N ALA A 122 -8.56 5.14 1.22
CA ALA A 122 -9.19 6.40 1.63
C ALA A 122 -8.28 7.57 1.27
N GLN A 123 -8.85 8.78 1.16
CA GLN A 123 -8.09 10.01 1.01
C GLN A 123 -7.90 10.69 2.37
N VAL A 124 -6.68 11.14 2.67
CA VAL A 124 -6.42 11.99 3.83
C VAL A 124 -6.79 13.42 3.49
N LEU A 125 -7.83 13.95 4.14
CA LEU A 125 -8.26 15.34 3.97
C LEU A 125 -7.54 16.29 4.92
N GLU A 126 -7.26 15.83 6.14
CA GLU A 126 -6.59 16.59 7.19
C GLU A 126 -5.69 15.67 8.02
N GLY A 127 -4.59 16.20 8.54
CA GLY A 127 -3.60 15.45 9.31
C GLY A 127 -2.59 14.71 8.45
N GLU A 128 -1.76 13.90 9.11
CA GLU A 128 -0.77 13.03 8.45
C GLU A 128 -0.91 11.60 8.98
N VAL A 129 -0.67 10.64 8.09
CA VAL A 129 -0.57 9.22 8.43
C VAL A 129 0.71 8.65 7.86
N ASP A 130 1.23 7.61 8.49
CA ASP A 130 2.41 6.86 8.05
C ASP A 130 1.98 5.53 7.43
N MET A 131 2.11 5.39 6.11
CA MET A 131 1.74 4.17 5.37
C MET A 131 2.96 3.27 5.22
N ARG A 132 3.02 2.18 6.01
CA ARG A 132 4.19 1.30 6.07
C ARG A 132 4.37 0.42 4.84
N GLN A 133 3.27 -0.03 4.24
CA GLN A 133 3.31 -0.89 3.05
C GLN A 133 2.31 -0.41 2.01
N ASN A 134 2.77 -0.40 0.76
CA ASN A 134 1.94 -0.09 -0.40
C ASN A 134 2.37 -0.95 -1.59
N PHE A 135 1.48 -1.85 -2.02
CA PHE A 135 1.66 -2.65 -3.22
C PHE A 135 0.62 -2.38 -4.30
N SER A 136 -0.27 -1.41 -4.09
CA SER A 136 -1.43 -1.21 -4.96
C SER A 136 -1.63 0.22 -5.45
N LEU A 137 -1.36 1.23 -4.62
CA LEU A 137 -1.52 2.63 -5.01
C LEU A 137 -0.32 3.08 -5.84
N SER A 138 -0.60 3.77 -6.94
CA SER A 138 0.42 4.46 -7.72
C SER A 138 1.01 5.66 -6.95
N SER A 139 2.21 6.10 -7.35
CA SER A 139 2.84 7.29 -6.77
C SER A 139 1.96 8.54 -6.88
N SER A 140 1.26 8.72 -8.00
CA SER A 140 0.32 9.84 -8.18
C SER A 140 -0.86 9.78 -7.22
N GLU A 141 -1.42 8.59 -6.96
CA GLU A 141 -2.50 8.46 -5.98
C GLU A 141 -2.03 8.80 -4.57
N VAL A 142 -0.82 8.35 -4.19
CA VAL A 142 -0.23 8.71 -2.88
C VAL A 142 0.03 10.22 -2.77
N GLU A 143 0.52 10.85 -3.85
CA GLU A 143 0.70 12.30 -3.91
C GLU A 143 -0.62 13.09 -3.82
N GLU A 144 -1.71 12.51 -4.32
CA GLU A 144 -3.09 13.04 -4.18
C GLU A 144 -3.68 12.81 -2.78
N GLY A 145 -2.94 12.17 -1.87
CA GLY A 145 -3.36 11.92 -0.49
C GLY A 145 -4.09 10.60 -0.27
N PHE A 146 -4.11 9.70 -1.25
CA PHE A 146 -4.69 8.36 -1.06
C PHE A 146 -3.75 7.45 -0.26
N VAL A 147 -4.35 6.71 0.66
CA VAL A 147 -3.66 5.77 1.54
C VAL A 147 -4.44 4.45 1.65
N LEU A 148 -3.75 3.39 2.05
CA LEU A 148 -4.36 2.11 2.41
C LEU A 148 -4.48 2.07 3.93
N THR A 149 -5.68 2.32 4.48
CA THR A 149 -5.83 2.52 5.93
C THR A 149 -5.46 1.29 6.76
N CYS A 150 -5.49 0.09 6.17
CA CYS A 150 -5.00 -1.15 6.80
C CYS A 150 -3.48 -1.22 6.96
N GLN A 151 -2.72 -0.34 6.33
CA GLN A 151 -1.26 -0.25 6.43
C GLN A 151 -0.80 1.15 6.89
N SER A 152 -1.74 2.03 7.23
CA SER A 152 -1.48 3.40 7.68
C SER A 152 -1.64 3.52 9.18
N TYR A 153 -0.80 4.33 9.81
CA TYR A 153 -0.80 4.63 11.24
C TYR A 153 -0.93 6.13 11.49
N PRO A 154 -1.55 6.59 12.58
CA PRO A 154 -1.56 8.01 12.94
C PRO A 154 -0.14 8.57 13.03
N LYS A 155 0.12 9.74 12.43
CA LYS A 155 1.43 10.38 12.46
C LYS A 155 1.34 11.74 13.14
N GLY A 156 1.61 11.75 14.44
CA GLY A 156 1.80 12.99 15.22
C GLY A 156 0.52 13.81 15.48
N GLY A 157 -0.67 13.31 15.14
CA GLY A 157 -1.93 14.03 15.35
C GLY A 157 -3.18 13.28 14.88
N SER A 158 -4.33 13.94 15.03
CA SER A 158 -5.62 13.56 14.44
C SER A 158 -5.55 13.52 12.91
N ALA A 159 -6.32 12.61 12.30
CA ALA A 159 -6.48 12.54 10.85
C ALA A 159 -7.95 12.47 10.44
N THR A 160 -8.28 13.04 9.28
CA THR A 160 -9.60 12.94 8.63
C THR A 160 -9.47 12.12 7.34
N LEU A 161 -10.19 11.01 7.27
CA LEU A 161 -10.11 10.02 6.21
C LEU A 161 -11.43 9.94 5.45
N ASP A 162 -11.39 10.12 4.14
CA ASP A 162 -12.54 10.02 3.25
C ASP A 162 -12.51 8.73 2.44
N TYR A 163 -13.45 7.82 2.72
CA TYR A 163 -13.61 6.56 2.00
C TYR A 163 -14.50 6.69 0.75
N ASP A 164 -15.13 7.85 0.53
CA ASP A 164 -16.00 8.13 -0.61
C ASP A 164 -15.25 8.78 -1.80
N ALA A 165 -13.97 9.09 -1.62
CA ALA A 165 -13.12 9.83 -2.56
C ALA A 165 -12.58 9.05 -3.78
#